data_AF-A0A849JW81-F1
#
_entry.id   AF-A0A849JW81-F1
#
_cell.length_a   1.000
_cell.length_b   1.000
_cell.length_c   1.000
_cell.angle_alpha   90.00
_cell.angle_beta   90.00
_cell.angle_gamma   90.00
#
_symmetry.space_group_name_H-M   'P 1'
#
loop_
_entity.id
_entity.type
_entity.pdbx_description
1 polymer ?
#
loop_
_entity_poly.entity_id
_entity_poly.type
_entity_poly.pdbx_seq_one_letter_code
_entity_poly.pdbx_strand_id
1 'polypeptide(L)'
;MRKTRVFIYGSCVSRDTFEFLDPAEFELVHYVARQSAISAYTKPVELISPPALDSRFKQRVVEDDFSSSLRETIASLEDIDLVLMDLTDERLGVYVLPDGSVITRSVELIESGAEQHLPHGSHHIPFGSDLHLQYWSTGISEVAKLFHEYMPRTAIALLGIPWASYSEDGTPTPDSFGMSASQINPVMRSYVDYAASTVGARLIDVNSDLVRSKPDHPWGNAPFHYSTSVYLDVTRSLTGRDGRDPWSNAPGSAVTSDTPSGTELRADADTPPDAQGSSLSSTNVLHEAHVTDPQKPTLVYLESVRELTADWPFRDALVDNGTNYVRIADPTLTDHPDLTFGWGIGGRHGAGTRRIIDTVRECVGESPLIFAGTGPMGYSAVRCGLESDSPILVHNPDLLWNTSDSESVQTVLAHAGNYGLSAEHPQVAQLSPPSRPVRLLASANTAGPTARTRVIPGLLTLLNDGDRISQSNSTVSLFSDPKSPYSPWTPKTLVERLQEITG
;
A
#
# COMPACT_ATOMS: atom_id res chain seq x y z
N MET A 1 24.92 -31.60 12.38
CA MET A 1 23.56 -31.01 12.46
C MET A 1 23.09 -30.74 11.03
N ARG A 2 21.80 -30.86 10.74
CA ARG A 2 21.27 -30.48 9.41
C ARG A 2 21.36 -28.97 9.28
N LYS A 3 21.77 -28.46 8.11
CA LYS A 3 21.75 -27.02 7.84
C LYS A 3 20.32 -26.52 7.73
N THR A 4 20.11 -25.27 8.11
CA THR A 4 18.87 -24.53 7.85
C THR A 4 18.80 -24.24 6.35
N ARG A 5 17.73 -24.71 5.72
CA ARG A 5 17.49 -24.60 4.28
C ARG A 5 16.75 -23.31 3.96
N VAL A 6 17.40 -22.42 3.23
CA VAL A 6 16.90 -21.08 2.93
C VAL A 6 16.41 -21.00 1.49
N PHE A 7 15.18 -20.53 1.31
CA PHE A 7 14.61 -20.10 0.05
C PHE A 7 14.61 -18.56 0.03
N ILE A 8 15.10 -17.95 -1.05
CA ILE A 8 15.06 -16.49 -1.20
C ILE A 8 14.01 -16.11 -2.23
N TYR A 9 13.15 -15.17 -1.87
CA TYR A 9 12.24 -14.48 -2.79
C TYR A 9 12.45 -12.96 -2.64
N GLY A 10 13.18 -12.34 -3.57
CA GLY A 10 13.51 -10.92 -3.44
C GLY A 10 14.67 -10.45 -4.30
N SER A 11 15.50 -9.59 -3.73
CA SER A 11 16.54 -8.82 -4.43
C SER A 11 17.96 -9.16 -4.00
N CYS A 12 18.91 -8.32 -4.44
CA CYS A 12 20.25 -8.25 -3.86
C CYS A 12 20.26 -8.11 -2.33
N VAL A 13 19.26 -7.47 -1.71
CA VAL A 13 19.26 -7.23 -0.26
C VAL A 13 19.19 -8.55 0.52
N SER A 14 18.24 -9.43 0.18
CA SER A 14 18.13 -10.75 0.81
C SER A 14 19.27 -11.68 0.41
N ARG A 15 19.71 -11.66 -0.85
CA ARG A 15 20.90 -12.40 -1.31
C ARG A 15 22.15 -12.02 -0.52
N ASP A 16 22.44 -10.73 -0.40
CA ASP A 16 23.64 -10.25 0.29
C ASP A 16 23.54 -10.55 1.79
N THR A 17 22.36 -10.38 2.40
CA THR A 17 22.11 -10.82 3.78
C THR A 17 22.41 -12.31 3.97
N PHE A 18 22.04 -13.16 3.01
CA PHE A 18 22.34 -14.60 3.08
C PHE A 18 23.86 -14.88 3.07
N GLU A 19 24.68 -14.10 2.34
CA GLU A 19 26.13 -14.31 2.32
C GLU A 19 26.80 -14.12 3.70
N PHE A 20 26.17 -13.31 4.57
CA PHE A 20 26.61 -13.05 5.95
C PHE A 20 26.21 -14.14 6.94
N LEU A 21 25.35 -15.09 6.54
CA LEU A 21 25.03 -16.26 7.35
C LEU A 21 26.19 -17.26 7.36
N ASP A 22 26.29 -18.04 8.43
CA ASP A 22 27.32 -19.08 8.55
C ASP A 22 27.02 -20.24 7.58
N PRO A 23 27.90 -20.51 6.58
CA PRO A 23 27.69 -21.58 5.62
C PRO A 23 27.78 -22.98 6.25
N ALA A 24 28.27 -23.13 7.48
CA ALA A 24 28.20 -24.37 8.23
C ALA A 24 26.79 -24.65 8.78
N GLU A 25 25.99 -23.60 8.98
CA GLU A 25 24.65 -23.68 9.58
C GLU A 25 23.53 -23.45 8.56
N PHE A 26 23.78 -22.73 7.47
CA PHE A 26 22.77 -22.37 6.46
C PHE A 26 23.16 -22.85 5.06
N GLU A 27 22.16 -23.21 4.26
CA GLU A 27 22.32 -23.51 2.84
C GLU A 27 21.23 -22.84 2.01
N LEU A 28 21.61 -22.27 0.86
CA LEU A 28 20.67 -21.70 -0.09
C LEU A 28 20.12 -22.82 -0.98
N VAL A 29 18.81 -23.04 -0.94
CA VAL A 29 18.14 -24.06 -1.75
C VAL A 29 17.74 -23.49 -3.11
N HIS A 30 17.15 -22.29 -3.12
CA HIS A 30 16.74 -21.63 -4.35
C HIS A 30 16.62 -20.11 -4.14
N TYR A 31 16.75 -19.36 -5.22
CA TYR A 31 16.62 -17.90 -5.23
C TYR A 31 15.78 -17.47 -6.43
N VAL A 32 14.54 -17.06 -6.14
CA VAL A 32 13.69 -16.32 -7.08
C VAL A 32 14.03 -14.85 -6.96
N ALA A 33 14.70 -14.34 -7.99
CA ALA A 33 15.25 -13.00 -8.01
C ALA A 33 14.34 -12.06 -8.79
N ARG A 34 14.12 -10.84 -8.30
CA ARG A 34 13.55 -9.71 -9.08
C ARG A 34 12.17 -9.97 -9.71
N GLN A 35 11.40 -10.93 -9.22
CA GLN A 35 10.04 -11.18 -9.67
C GLN A 35 9.05 -10.50 -8.73
N SER A 36 8.33 -9.50 -9.23
CA SER A 36 7.28 -8.81 -8.49
C SER A 36 6.22 -9.81 -8.03
N ALA A 37 5.63 -9.56 -6.86
CA ALA A 37 4.48 -10.32 -6.41
C ALA A 37 3.38 -10.31 -7.48
N ILE A 38 3.22 -9.22 -8.25
CA ILE A 38 2.22 -9.10 -9.32
C ILE A 38 2.46 -10.11 -10.46
N SER A 39 3.69 -10.16 -10.96
CA SER A 39 4.07 -11.11 -12.00
C SER A 39 3.92 -12.57 -11.53
N ALA A 40 4.28 -12.84 -10.28
CA ALA A 40 4.24 -14.19 -9.70
C ALA A 40 2.84 -14.82 -9.60
N TYR A 41 1.77 -14.02 -9.46
CA TYR A 41 0.39 -14.54 -9.35
C TYR A 41 -0.45 -14.41 -10.63
N THR A 42 0.06 -13.68 -11.62
CA THR A 42 -0.63 -13.51 -12.91
C THR A 42 -0.27 -14.64 -13.87
N LYS A 43 -0.91 -14.65 -15.05
CA LYS A 43 -0.61 -15.65 -16.07
C LYS A 43 0.77 -15.39 -16.72
N PRO A 44 1.44 -16.45 -17.21
CA PRO A 44 2.66 -16.31 -18.00
C PRO A 44 2.48 -15.38 -19.21
N VAL A 45 3.57 -14.74 -19.59
CA VAL A 45 3.68 -13.86 -20.75
C VAL A 45 3.84 -14.70 -22.02
N GLU A 46 2.86 -14.62 -22.92
CA GLU A 46 2.87 -15.32 -24.21
C GLU A 46 2.99 -14.38 -25.42
N LEU A 47 2.70 -13.08 -25.25
CA LEU A 47 2.68 -12.11 -26.34
C LEU A 47 4.06 -11.80 -26.91
N ILE A 48 5.09 -11.91 -26.07
CA ILE A 48 6.48 -11.66 -26.43
C ILE A 48 7.39 -12.69 -25.75
N SER A 49 8.52 -12.98 -26.38
CA SER A 49 9.55 -13.81 -25.77
C SER A 49 10.44 -12.97 -24.84
N PRO A 50 11.03 -13.59 -23.80
CA PRO A 50 12.08 -12.95 -23.01
C PRO A 50 13.22 -12.46 -23.92
N PRO A 51 13.83 -11.29 -23.64
CA PRO A 51 15.05 -10.87 -24.33
C PRO A 51 16.19 -11.87 -24.12
N ALA A 52 17.09 -11.93 -25.08
CA ALA A 52 18.34 -12.69 -24.95
C ALA A 52 19.39 -11.84 -24.22
N LEU A 53 19.99 -12.40 -23.17
CA LEU A 53 20.96 -11.77 -22.29
C LEU A 53 22.24 -12.61 -22.22
N ASP A 54 23.39 -11.96 -22.19
CA ASP A 54 24.69 -12.67 -22.18
C ASP A 54 24.94 -13.41 -20.86
N SER A 55 24.38 -12.92 -19.75
CA SER A 55 24.51 -13.55 -18.45
C SER A 55 23.42 -14.58 -18.21
N ARG A 56 23.80 -15.83 -17.94
CA ARG A 56 22.86 -16.91 -17.55
C ARG A 56 22.00 -16.55 -16.34
N PHE A 57 22.56 -15.82 -15.38
CA PHE A 57 21.80 -15.37 -14.22
C PHE A 57 20.74 -14.36 -14.65
N LYS A 58 21.12 -13.32 -15.39
CA LYS A 58 20.18 -12.31 -15.89
C LYS A 58 19.10 -12.93 -16.79
N GLN A 59 19.49 -13.88 -17.65
CA GLN A 59 18.57 -14.63 -18.50
C GLN A 59 17.52 -15.35 -17.67
N ARG A 60 17.94 -16.13 -16.66
CA ARG A 60 17.04 -16.86 -15.78
C ARG A 60 16.07 -15.92 -15.06
N VAL A 61 16.54 -14.76 -14.56
CA VAL A 61 15.68 -13.77 -13.90
C VAL A 61 14.49 -13.38 -14.78
N VAL A 62 14.76 -13.05 -16.04
CA VAL A 62 13.71 -12.58 -16.95
C VAL A 62 12.83 -13.74 -17.42
N GLU A 63 13.38 -14.94 -17.62
CA GLU A 63 12.61 -16.14 -17.96
C GLU A 63 11.69 -16.57 -16.81
N ASP A 64 12.17 -16.55 -15.58
CA ASP A 64 11.40 -16.90 -14.38
C ASP A 64 10.24 -15.91 -14.17
N ASP A 65 10.47 -14.62 -14.46
CA ASP A 65 9.45 -13.57 -14.42
C ASP A 65 8.39 -13.75 -15.51
N PHE A 66 8.81 -13.90 -16.77
CA PHE A 66 7.88 -14.10 -17.90
C PHE A 66 7.04 -15.37 -17.78
N SER A 67 7.57 -16.41 -17.13
CA SER A 67 6.85 -17.66 -16.91
C SER A 67 5.96 -17.66 -15.66
N SER A 68 5.92 -16.56 -14.88
CA SER A 68 5.21 -16.52 -13.58
C SER A 68 5.57 -17.72 -12.68
N SER A 69 6.85 -18.13 -12.74
CA SER A 69 7.33 -19.45 -12.28
C SER A 69 7.28 -19.71 -10.77
N LEU A 70 6.94 -18.72 -9.93
CA LEU A 70 7.04 -18.86 -8.47
C LEU A 70 6.28 -20.09 -7.96
N ARG A 71 5.03 -20.27 -8.40
CA ARG A 71 4.18 -21.41 -7.98
C ARG A 71 4.81 -22.76 -8.31
N GLU A 72 5.34 -22.91 -9.51
CA GLU A 72 5.94 -24.15 -9.99
C GLU A 72 7.26 -24.42 -9.27
N THR A 73 8.05 -23.35 -9.08
CA THR A 73 9.30 -23.37 -8.32
C THR A 73 9.04 -23.87 -6.90
N ILE A 74 8.18 -23.20 -6.12
CA ILE A 74 7.94 -23.59 -4.72
C ILE A 74 7.32 -24.99 -4.59
N ALA A 75 6.47 -25.40 -5.53
CA ALA A 75 5.85 -26.72 -5.50
C ALA A 75 6.85 -27.85 -5.76
N SER A 76 7.98 -27.56 -6.42
CA SER A 76 9.06 -28.50 -6.67
C SER A 76 10.08 -28.60 -5.53
N LEU A 77 10.05 -27.66 -4.58
CA LEU A 77 11.01 -27.61 -3.48
C LEU A 77 10.52 -28.37 -2.26
N GLU A 78 11.43 -29.10 -1.62
CA GLU A 78 11.18 -29.84 -0.38
C GLU A 78 12.08 -29.35 0.76
N ASP A 79 11.56 -29.48 1.98
CA ASP A 79 12.26 -29.24 3.25
C ASP A 79 12.89 -27.84 3.37
N ILE A 80 12.17 -26.79 2.99
CA ILE A 80 12.59 -25.41 3.28
C ILE A 80 12.33 -25.11 4.76
N ASP A 81 13.29 -24.47 5.42
CA ASP A 81 13.19 -24.09 6.84
C ASP A 81 12.93 -22.58 7.00
N LEU A 82 13.46 -21.77 6.08
CA LEU A 82 13.36 -20.31 6.08
C LEU A 82 13.08 -19.78 4.68
N VAL A 83 12.03 -18.96 4.53
CA VAL A 83 11.92 -18.01 3.42
C VAL A 83 12.54 -16.68 3.87
N LEU A 84 13.51 -16.19 3.13
CA LEU A 84 14.09 -14.86 3.30
C LEU A 84 13.61 -13.95 2.17
N MET A 85 12.87 -12.91 2.53
CA MET A 85 12.18 -12.05 1.58
C MET A 85 12.60 -10.58 1.74
N ASP A 86 12.62 -9.83 0.64
CA ASP A 86 12.70 -8.37 0.64
C ASP A 86 11.95 -7.78 -0.55
N LEU A 87 11.63 -6.48 -0.51
CA LEU A 87 10.76 -5.82 -1.51
C LEU A 87 11.52 -4.82 -2.40
N THR A 88 12.85 -4.78 -2.36
CA THR A 88 13.64 -3.71 -3.00
C THR A 88 13.45 -3.65 -4.51
N ASP A 89 13.19 -4.77 -5.16
CA ASP A 89 13.01 -4.85 -6.61
C ASP A 89 11.60 -4.54 -7.08
N GLU A 90 10.62 -4.36 -6.18
CA GLU A 90 9.32 -3.76 -6.53
C GLU A 90 9.47 -2.30 -6.97
N ARG A 91 10.59 -1.62 -6.61
CA ARG A 91 10.81 -0.18 -6.78
C ARG A 91 10.61 0.36 -8.20
N LEU A 92 10.74 -0.49 -9.22
CA LEU A 92 10.63 -0.07 -10.62
C LEU A 92 9.21 -0.29 -11.19
N GLY A 93 8.33 -0.93 -10.43
CA GLY A 93 6.97 -1.26 -10.86
C GLY A 93 6.92 -2.40 -11.86
N VAL A 94 5.83 -2.45 -12.62
CA VAL A 94 5.55 -3.53 -13.57
C VAL A 94 4.98 -3.00 -14.88
N TYR A 95 5.10 -3.76 -15.96
CA TYR A 95 4.35 -3.55 -17.19
C TYR A 95 3.17 -4.51 -17.24
N VAL A 96 1.98 -4.00 -17.53
CA VAL A 96 0.81 -4.81 -17.89
C VAL A 96 0.68 -4.82 -19.39
N LEU A 97 0.65 -6.01 -19.99
CA LEU A 97 0.51 -6.20 -21.42
C LEU A 97 -0.98 -6.18 -21.85
N PRO A 98 -1.29 -6.01 -23.15
CA PRO A 98 -2.67 -5.92 -23.64
C PRO A 98 -3.55 -7.15 -23.34
N ASP A 99 -2.95 -8.31 -23.11
CA ASP A 99 -3.66 -9.54 -22.76
C ASP A 99 -3.81 -9.74 -21.24
N GLY A 100 -3.33 -8.79 -20.43
CA GLY A 100 -3.35 -8.81 -18.97
C GLY A 100 -2.21 -9.61 -18.32
N SER A 101 -1.27 -10.16 -19.08
CA SER A 101 -0.03 -10.69 -18.50
C SER A 101 0.85 -9.54 -17.97
N VAL A 102 1.73 -9.84 -17.00
CA VAL A 102 2.52 -8.82 -16.31
C VAL A 102 4.00 -9.17 -16.39
N ILE A 103 4.83 -8.16 -16.64
CA ILE A 103 6.29 -8.25 -16.61
C ILE A 103 6.79 -7.34 -15.50
N THR A 104 7.66 -7.86 -14.63
CA THR A 104 8.36 -7.02 -13.66
C THR A 104 9.34 -6.10 -14.39
N ARG A 105 9.33 -4.80 -14.07
CA ARG A 105 10.26 -3.84 -14.67
C ARG A 105 11.67 -3.98 -14.06
N SER A 106 12.33 -5.10 -14.35
CA SER A 106 13.66 -5.41 -13.81
C SER A 106 14.77 -4.60 -14.50
N VAL A 107 15.94 -4.52 -13.86
CA VAL A 107 17.12 -3.86 -14.47
C VAL A 107 17.55 -4.62 -15.73
N GLU A 108 17.43 -5.94 -15.73
CA GLU A 108 17.73 -6.81 -16.86
C GLU A 108 16.82 -6.52 -18.07
N LEU A 109 15.53 -6.28 -17.82
CA LEU A 109 14.58 -5.88 -18.87
C LEU A 109 14.97 -4.52 -19.47
N ILE A 110 15.31 -3.55 -18.61
CA ILE A 110 15.72 -2.20 -19.03
C ILE A 110 17.02 -2.26 -19.85
N GLU A 111 18.05 -2.91 -19.33
CA GLU A 111 19.38 -3.01 -19.95
C GLU A 111 19.33 -3.74 -21.30
N SER A 112 18.42 -4.69 -21.47
CA SER A 112 18.22 -5.40 -22.75
C SER A 112 17.61 -4.52 -23.86
N GLY A 113 17.03 -3.37 -23.50
CA GLY A 113 16.24 -2.55 -24.43
C GLY A 113 14.87 -3.13 -24.79
N ALA A 114 14.44 -4.23 -24.16
CA ALA A 114 13.15 -4.87 -24.42
C ALA A 114 11.95 -3.98 -24.13
N GLU A 115 12.07 -3.01 -23.21
CA GLU A 115 11.01 -2.04 -22.91
C GLU A 115 10.54 -1.27 -24.15
N GLN A 116 11.44 -0.99 -25.09
CA GLN A 116 11.13 -0.25 -26.32
C GLN A 116 10.32 -1.08 -27.33
N HIS A 117 10.24 -2.38 -27.10
CA HIS A 117 9.63 -3.36 -28.01
C HIS A 117 8.41 -4.05 -27.38
N LEU A 118 7.91 -3.53 -26.25
CA LEU A 118 6.69 -4.03 -25.64
C LEU A 118 5.50 -3.89 -26.60
N PRO A 119 4.54 -4.83 -26.59
CA PRO A 119 3.34 -4.76 -27.42
C PRO A 119 2.62 -3.42 -27.30
N HIS A 120 2.05 -2.93 -28.40
CA HIS A 120 1.23 -1.73 -28.37
C HIS A 120 0.04 -1.89 -27.41
N GLY A 121 -0.16 -0.93 -26.51
CA GLY A 121 -1.15 -1.00 -25.43
C GLY A 121 -0.61 -1.60 -24.13
N SER A 122 0.71 -1.85 -24.04
CA SER A 122 1.35 -2.12 -22.76
C SER A 122 1.40 -0.86 -21.92
N HIS A 123 1.17 -0.99 -20.61
CA HIS A 123 1.13 0.13 -19.67
C HIS A 123 2.11 -0.10 -18.54
N HIS A 124 2.96 0.90 -18.26
CA HIS A 124 3.79 0.91 -17.06
C HIS A 124 2.94 1.31 -15.86
N ILE A 125 2.94 0.48 -14.83
CA ILE A 125 2.36 0.78 -13.53
C ILE A 125 3.53 1.09 -12.59
N PRO A 126 3.78 2.38 -12.27
CA PRO A 126 4.92 2.77 -11.47
C PRO A 126 4.74 2.36 -10.01
N PHE A 127 5.83 1.91 -9.39
CA PHE A 127 5.87 1.61 -7.95
C PHE A 127 5.36 2.79 -7.12
N GLY A 128 4.60 2.48 -6.07
CA GLY A 128 4.06 3.49 -5.17
C GLY A 128 2.82 4.22 -5.69
N SER A 129 2.39 3.98 -6.92
CA SER A 129 1.04 4.38 -7.36
C SER A 129 -0.03 3.54 -6.67
N ASP A 130 -1.25 4.08 -6.61
CA ASP A 130 -2.39 3.40 -5.99
C ASP A 130 -2.73 2.11 -6.74
N LEU A 131 -2.66 2.16 -8.07
CA LEU A 131 -2.85 1.00 -8.94
C LEU A 131 -1.79 -0.08 -8.68
N HIS A 132 -0.52 0.31 -8.52
CA HIS A 132 0.54 -0.63 -8.15
C HIS A 132 0.25 -1.27 -6.80
N LEU A 133 -0.07 -0.47 -5.78
CA LEU A 133 -0.33 -0.96 -4.44
C LEU A 133 -1.51 -1.95 -4.43
N GLN A 134 -2.57 -1.68 -5.20
CA GLN A 134 -3.73 -2.55 -5.32
C GLN A 134 -3.40 -3.91 -5.96
N TYR A 135 -2.67 -3.90 -7.07
CA TYR A 135 -2.30 -5.15 -7.75
C TYR A 135 -1.29 -5.92 -6.93
N TRP A 136 -0.32 -5.21 -6.36
CA TRP A 136 0.70 -5.82 -5.51
C TRP A 136 0.12 -6.40 -4.22
N SER A 137 -0.84 -5.73 -3.57
CA SER A 137 -1.47 -6.25 -2.35
C SER A 137 -2.23 -7.54 -2.59
N THR A 138 -2.90 -7.64 -3.74
CA THR A 138 -3.52 -8.88 -4.21
C THR A 138 -2.45 -9.94 -4.46
N GLY A 139 -1.38 -9.59 -5.17
CA GLY A 139 -0.32 -10.53 -5.50
C GLY A 139 0.42 -11.08 -4.31
N ILE A 140 0.80 -10.23 -3.36
CA ILE A 140 1.49 -10.69 -2.15
C ILE A 140 0.59 -11.57 -1.28
N SER A 141 -0.73 -11.35 -1.31
CA SER A 141 -1.70 -12.23 -0.66
C SER A 141 -1.76 -13.61 -1.30
N GLU A 142 -1.71 -13.69 -2.64
CA GLU A 142 -1.62 -14.98 -3.35
C GLU A 142 -0.28 -15.67 -3.11
N VAL A 143 0.83 -14.93 -3.12
CA VAL A 143 2.16 -15.44 -2.74
C VAL A 143 2.17 -15.97 -1.31
N ALA A 144 1.50 -15.28 -0.37
CA ALA A 144 1.36 -15.76 0.99
C ALA A 144 0.61 -17.11 1.02
N LYS A 145 -0.52 -17.24 0.31
CA LYS A 145 -1.27 -18.51 0.22
C LYS A 145 -0.39 -19.63 -0.33
N LEU A 146 0.38 -19.34 -1.38
CA LEU A 146 1.34 -20.26 -1.97
C LEU A 146 2.39 -20.75 -0.96
N PHE A 147 2.98 -19.85 -0.17
CA PHE A 147 3.90 -20.27 0.90
C PHE A 147 3.21 -21.12 1.97
N HIS A 148 2.00 -20.77 2.39
CA HIS A 148 1.27 -21.58 3.38
C HIS A 148 0.84 -22.95 2.83
N GLU A 149 0.55 -23.06 1.53
CA GLU A 149 0.15 -24.30 0.87
C GLU A 149 1.34 -25.25 0.69
N TYR A 150 2.43 -24.77 0.08
CA TYR A 150 3.58 -25.61 -0.31
C TYR A 150 4.66 -25.68 0.76
N MET A 151 4.70 -24.72 1.69
CA MET A 151 5.73 -24.59 2.72
C MET A 151 5.14 -24.36 4.14
N PRO A 152 4.17 -25.18 4.61
CA PRO A 152 3.38 -24.91 5.82
C PRO A 152 4.16 -24.91 7.15
N ARG A 153 5.42 -25.37 7.15
CA ARG A 153 6.28 -25.43 8.34
C ARG A 153 7.46 -24.46 8.29
N THR A 154 7.53 -23.65 7.24
CA THR A 154 8.65 -22.78 6.95
C THR A 154 8.49 -21.46 7.72
N ALA A 155 9.56 -21.02 8.38
CA ALA A 155 9.59 -19.67 8.94
C ALA A 155 9.75 -18.65 7.81
N ILE A 156 9.06 -17.52 7.87
CA ILE A 156 9.20 -16.45 6.88
C ILE A 156 9.80 -15.23 7.57
N ALA A 157 10.90 -14.71 7.01
CA ALA A 157 11.52 -13.46 7.46
C ALA A 157 11.46 -12.43 6.33
N LEU A 158 10.91 -11.25 6.65
CA LEU A 158 10.84 -10.12 5.73
C LEU A 158 11.87 -9.07 6.15
N LEU A 159 12.77 -8.71 5.25
CA LEU A 159 13.76 -7.67 5.46
C LEU A 159 13.12 -6.30 5.16
N GLY A 160 12.78 -5.58 6.22
CA GLY A 160 12.20 -4.23 6.16
C GLY A 160 13.25 -3.12 6.23
N ILE A 161 14.41 -3.32 5.60
CA ILE A 161 15.54 -2.40 5.75
C ILE A 161 15.30 -1.17 4.85
N PRO A 162 15.25 0.06 5.38
CA PRO A 162 15.11 1.25 4.56
C PRO A 162 16.35 1.45 3.68
N TRP A 163 16.20 2.20 2.61
CA TRP A 163 17.35 2.71 1.86
C TRP A 163 18.17 3.63 2.75
N ALA A 164 19.49 3.43 2.73
CA ALA A 164 20.42 4.29 3.40
C ALA A 164 20.36 5.69 2.78
N SER A 165 20.23 6.74 3.59
CA SER A 165 20.34 8.13 3.12
C SER A 165 21.79 8.58 2.98
N TYR A 166 22.68 7.94 3.74
CA TYR A 166 24.12 8.23 3.75
C TYR A 166 24.91 6.92 3.74
N SER A 167 26.08 6.96 3.13
CA SER A 167 27.06 5.89 3.19
C SER A 167 27.86 5.93 4.50
N GLU A 168 28.65 4.88 4.75
CA GLU A 168 29.50 4.79 5.95
C GLU A 168 30.59 5.86 6.04
N ASP A 169 30.99 6.47 4.92
CA ASP A 169 31.91 7.61 4.90
C ASP A 169 31.22 8.98 5.10
N GLY A 170 29.89 8.97 5.27
CA GLY A 170 29.07 10.14 5.52
C GLY A 170 28.60 10.88 4.25
N THR A 171 28.96 10.41 3.06
CA THR A 171 28.44 10.96 1.80
C THR A 171 26.98 10.58 1.57
N PRO A 172 26.16 11.45 0.97
CA PRO A 172 24.81 11.06 0.54
C PRO A 172 24.86 9.91 -0.46
N THR A 173 23.94 8.96 -0.33
CA THR A 173 23.83 7.86 -1.29
C THR A 173 23.30 8.36 -2.64
N PRO A 174 23.68 7.72 -3.76
CA PRO A 174 23.13 8.08 -5.06
C PRO A 174 21.64 7.74 -5.15
N ASP A 175 20.94 8.44 -6.05
CA ASP A 175 19.59 8.06 -6.45
C ASP A 175 19.63 6.76 -7.26
N SER A 176 18.59 5.95 -7.13
CA SER A 176 18.39 4.77 -7.98
C SER A 176 17.19 5.02 -8.88
N PHE A 177 17.43 5.11 -10.19
CA PHE A 177 16.40 5.39 -11.20
C PHE A 177 15.59 6.67 -10.90
N GLY A 178 16.29 7.73 -10.45
CA GLY A 178 15.68 9.04 -10.15
C GLY A 178 14.90 9.09 -8.83
N MET A 179 15.00 8.06 -7.99
CA MET A 179 14.45 8.06 -6.64
C MET A 179 15.55 8.09 -5.59
N SER A 180 15.43 9.03 -4.67
CA SER A 180 16.26 9.12 -3.47
C SER A 180 15.69 8.28 -2.32
N ALA A 181 16.52 7.99 -1.31
CA ALA A 181 16.10 7.30 -0.09
C ALA A 181 14.92 8.01 0.62
N SER A 182 14.92 9.35 0.65
CA SER A 182 13.86 10.13 1.30
C SER A 182 12.50 10.03 0.59
N GLN A 183 12.51 9.82 -0.73
CA GLN A 183 11.29 9.66 -1.52
C GLN A 183 10.73 8.24 -1.41
N ILE A 184 11.59 7.21 -1.46
CA ILE A 184 11.12 5.83 -1.54
C ILE A 184 10.82 5.20 -0.18
N ASN A 185 11.56 5.56 0.87
CA ASN A 185 11.40 4.94 2.20
C ASN A 185 9.97 5.05 2.76
N PRO A 186 9.28 6.21 2.71
CA PRO A 186 7.91 6.32 3.19
C PRO A 186 6.93 5.45 2.41
N VAL A 187 7.13 5.34 1.09
CA VAL A 187 6.29 4.53 0.20
C VAL A 187 6.53 3.05 0.50
N MET A 188 7.79 2.62 0.49
CA MET A 188 8.20 1.23 0.74
C MET A 188 7.74 0.75 2.13
N ARG A 189 7.74 1.63 3.14
CA ARG A 189 7.25 1.27 4.47
C ARG A 189 5.82 0.74 4.46
N SER A 190 4.94 1.35 3.67
CA SER A 190 3.55 0.90 3.54
C SER A 190 3.45 -0.51 2.95
N TYR A 191 4.34 -0.84 2.01
CA TYR A 191 4.41 -2.18 1.40
C TYR A 191 4.97 -3.20 2.40
N VAL A 192 6.04 -2.85 3.10
CA VAL A 192 6.67 -3.71 4.13
C VAL A 192 5.68 -4.04 5.24
N ASP A 193 4.97 -3.04 5.78
CA ASP A 193 4.00 -3.25 6.85
C ASP A 193 2.84 -4.15 6.38
N TYR A 194 2.34 -3.94 5.16
CA TYR A 194 1.32 -4.80 4.57
C TYR A 194 1.81 -6.24 4.41
N ALA A 195 2.96 -6.45 3.73
CA ALA A 195 3.54 -7.79 3.54
C ALA A 195 3.83 -8.51 4.86
N ALA A 196 4.37 -7.82 5.87
CA ALA A 196 4.64 -8.42 7.17
C ALA A 196 3.39 -9.03 7.79
N SER A 197 2.27 -8.30 7.74
CA SER A 197 0.98 -8.77 8.26
C SER A 197 0.36 -9.88 7.40
N THR A 198 0.29 -9.69 6.08
CA THR A 198 -0.37 -10.61 5.14
C THR A 198 0.35 -11.95 5.01
N VAL A 199 1.69 -11.92 4.98
CA VAL A 199 2.50 -13.13 4.84
C VAL A 199 2.67 -13.85 6.19
N GLY A 200 2.37 -13.18 7.31
CA GLY A 200 2.70 -13.69 8.64
C GLY A 200 4.20 -13.76 8.89
N ALA A 201 4.96 -12.86 8.24
CA ALA A 201 6.42 -12.88 8.28
C ALA A 201 6.95 -12.22 9.57
N ARG A 202 8.06 -12.75 10.09
CA ARG A 202 8.88 -12.05 11.08
C ARG A 202 9.58 -10.88 10.38
N LEU A 203 9.15 -9.66 10.71
CA LEU A 203 9.80 -8.45 10.21
C LEU A 203 11.18 -8.26 10.87
N ILE A 204 12.22 -8.17 10.05
CA ILE A 204 13.56 -7.74 10.44
C ILE A 204 13.68 -6.27 10.09
N ASP A 205 13.44 -5.42 11.10
CA ASP A 205 13.46 -3.98 10.97
C ASP A 205 14.79 -3.41 11.49
N VAL A 206 15.29 -2.36 10.84
CA VAL A 206 16.53 -1.68 11.24
C VAL A 206 16.23 -0.19 11.33
N ASN A 207 16.64 0.44 12.44
CA ASN A 207 16.49 1.88 12.61
C ASN A 207 17.18 2.62 11.44
N SER A 208 16.41 3.42 10.69
CA SER A 208 16.89 4.17 9.53
C SER A 208 18.12 5.03 9.83
N ASP A 209 18.25 5.56 11.04
CA ASP A 209 19.38 6.40 11.44
C ASP A 209 20.70 5.63 11.54
N LEU A 210 20.62 4.30 11.65
CA LEU A 210 21.77 3.39 11.72
C LEU A 210 22.09 2.75 10.37
N VAL A 211 21.18 2.83 9.39
CA VAL A 211 21.40 2.23 8.07
C VAL A 211 22.39 3.08 7.27
N ARG A 212 23.47 2.45 6.84
CA ARG A 212 24.50 3.03 5.97
C ARG A 212 24.72 2.17 4.74
N SER A 213 25.02 2.79 3.61
CA SER A 213 25.51 2.09 2.42
C SER A 213 27.04 1.97 2.42
N LYS A 214 27.56 1.09 1.58
CA LYS A 214 29.00 0.95 1.32
C LYS A 214 29.34 1.47 -0.08
N PRO A 215 30.09 2.56 -0.24
CA PRO A 215 30.39 3.12 -1.57
C PRO A 215 31.18 2.16 -2.47
N ASP A 216 32.06 1.34 -1.89
CA ASP A 216 32.86 0.32 -2.56
C ASP A 216 32.24 -1.08 -2.46
N HIS A 217 30.90 -1.16 -2.34
CA HIS A 217 30.19 -2.44 -2.31
C HIS A 217 30.49 -3.27 -3.58
N PRO A 218 30.59 -4.61 -3.48
CA PRO A 218 30.93 -5.46 -4.63
C PRO A 218 30.02 -5.29 -5.85
N TRP A 219 28.77 -4.86 -5.61
CA TRP A 219 27.74 -4.66 -6.62
C TRP A 219 27.53 -3.19 -7.03
N GLY A 220 28.45 -2.31 -6.63
CA GLY A 220 28.43 -0.88 -6.95
C GLY A 220 27.77 -0.02 -5.88
N ASN A 221 27.86 1.30 -6.04
CA ASN A 221 27.30 2.25 -5.07
C ASN A 221 25.78 2.40 -5.27
N ALA A 222 24.99 1.98 -4.27
CA ALA A 222 23.54 2.12 -4.26
C ALA A 222 23.02 2.26 -2.82
N PRO A 223 21.86 2.90 -2.60
CA PRO A 223 21.31 3.13 -1.26
C PRO A 223 20.82 1.85 -0.54
N PHE A 224 20.70 0.73 -1.26
CA PHE A 224 20.35 -0.60 -0.74
C PHE A 224 21.53 -1.59 -0.76
N HIS A 225 22.74 -1.10 -1.06
CA HIS A 225 23.99 -1.85 -0.96
C HIS A 225 24.66 -1.47 0.36
N TYR A 226 24.29 -2.19 1.42
CA TYR A 226 24.53 -1.76 2.79
C TYR A 226 25.99 -1.93 3.24
N SER A 227 26.36 -1.24 4.32
CA SER A 227 27.63 -1.49 4.99
C SER A 227 27.66 -2.86 5.65
N THR A 228 28.88 -3.39 5.85
CA THR A 228 29.11 -4.65 6.57
C THR A 228 28.39 -4.67 7.92
N SER A 229 28.41 -3.55 8.66
CA SER A 229 27.76 -3.46 9.97
C SER A 229 26.25 -3.68 9.91
N VAL A 230 25.58 -3.14 8.88
CA VAL A 230 24.13 -3.33 8.69
C VAL A 230 23.82 -4.80 8.42
N TYR A 231 24.56 -5.47 7.52
CA TYR A 231 24.33 -6.89 7.25
C TYR A 231 24.59 -7.78 8.47
N LEU A 232 25.59 -7.45 9.30
CA LEU A 232 25.85 -8.15 10.57
C LEU A 232 24.71 -7.95 11.58
N ASP A 233 24.17 -6.73 11.70
CA ASP A 233 23.05 -6.45 12.60
C ASP A 233 21.75 -7.13 12.13
N VAL A 234 21.50 -7.18 10.82
CA VAL A 234 20.39 -7.93 10.22
C VAL A 234 20.55 -9.43 10.49
N THR A 235 21.76 -9.97 10.30
CA THR A 235 22.07 -11.38 10.59
C THR A 235 21.85 -11.72 12.06
N ARG A 236 22.29 -10.83 12.97
CA ARG A 236 22.07 -10.99 14.42
C ARG A 236 20.59 -10.94 14.77
N SER A 237 19.84 -10.04 14.14
CA SER A 237 18.39 -9.95 14.32
C SER A 237 17.67 -11.20 13.81
N LEU A 238 18.08 -11.73 12.66
CA LEU A 238 17.51 -12.92 12.05
C LEU A 238 17.78 -14.18 12.88
N THR A 239 19.05 -14.40 13.27
CA THR A 239 19.53 -15.68 13.82
C THR A 239 19.76 -15.69 15.33
N GLY A 240 19.86 -14.52 15.96
CA GLY A 240 20.29 -14.37 17.36
C GLY A 240 21.80 -14.53 17.57
N ARG A 241 22.60 -14.64 16.50
CA ARG A 241 24.06 -14.85 16.54
C ARG A 241 24.77 -13.89 15.61
N ASP A 242 26.05 -13.66 15.86
CA ASP A 242 26.88 -12.88 14.95
C ASP A 242 27.05 -13.60 13.62
N GLY A 243 26.94 -12.83 12.52
CA GLY A 243 27.25 -13.32 11.17
C GLY A 243 28.75 -13.31 10.88
N ARG A 244 29.10 -13.56 9.62
CA ARG A 244 30.45 -13.40 9.08
C ARG A 244 30.49 -12.24 8.09
N ASP A 245 31.66 -11.63 7.91
CA ASP A 245 31.91 -10.71 6.80
C ASP A 245 32.56 -11.49 5.64
N PRO A 246 31.79 -11.89 4.60
CA PRO A 246 32.34 -12.63 3.45
C PRO A 246 33.25 -11.77 2.57
N TRP A 247 33.25 -10.45 2.74
CA TRP A 247 33.96 -9.50 1.89
C TRP A 247 35.20 -8.92 2.58
N SER A 248 35.48 -9.32 3.82
CA SER A 248 36.73 -9.00 4.49
C SER A 248 37.90 -9.71 3.79
N ASN A 249 38.87 -8.94 3.30
CA ASN A 249 40.13 -9.49 2.80
C ASN A 249 40.91 -10.12 3.96
N ALA A 250 40.78 -11.43 4.17
CA ALA A 250 41.73 -12.16 5.01
C ALA A 250 43.10 -12.19 4.31
N PRO A 251 44.20 -11.76 4.95
CA PRO A 251 45.52 -11.89 4.36
C PRO A 251 45.90 -13.38 4.34
N GLY A 252 45.86 -14.02 3.16
CA GLY A 252 46.53 -15.32 2.95
C GLY A 252 45.77 -16.46 2.31
N SER A 253 44.70 -16.25 1.54
CA SER A 253 44.13 -17.31 0.69
C SER A 253 44.02 -16.85 -0.75
N ALA A 254 45.01 -17.21 -1.56
CA ALA A 254 44.85 -17.28 -3.00
C ALA A 254 43.65 -18.19 -3.30
N VAL A 255 42.63 -17.65 -3.96
CA VAL A 255 41.46 -18.39 -4.40
C VAL A 255 41.92 -19.43 -5.42
N THR A 256 42.03 -20.69 -5.00
CA THR A 256 42.02 -21.82 -5.94
C THR A 256 40.60 -22.00 -6.42
N SER A 257 40.39 -21.65 -7.68
CA SER A 257 39.18 -21.87 -8.47
C SER A 257 38.87 -23.36 -8.57
N ASP A 258 37.78 -23.79 -7.94
CA ASP A 258 36.96 -24.95 -8.35
C ASP A 258 35.60 -24.93 -7.63
N THR A 259 34.83 -23.88 -7.90
CA THR A 259 33.36 -23.77 -7.72
C THR A 259 32.92 -22.73 -8.76
N PRO A 260 31.75 -22.83 -9.43
CA PRO A 260 31.49 -22.04 -10.64
C PRO A 260 31.47 -20.53 -10.35
N SER A 261 32.63 -19.90 -10.54
CA SER A 261 32.88 -18.47 -10.53
C SER A 261 32.07 -17.85 -11.68
N GLY A 262 31.28 -16.80 -11.49
CA GLY A 262 31.68 -15.61 -10.74
C GLY A 262 32.71 -14.82 -11.54
N THR A 263 32.52 -14.68 -12.86
CA THR A 263 33.32 -13.77 -13.70
C THR A 263 32.52 -13.40 -14.94
N GLU A 264 31.69 -12.38 -14.82
CA GLU A 264 31.29 -11.46 -15.89
C GLU A 264 30.37 -10.45 -15.21
N LEU A 265 30.89 -9.24 -14.99
CA LEU A 265 30.20 -7.96 -14.76
C LEU A 265 31.22 -6.96 -14.22
N ARG A 266 32.05 -6.46 -15.13
CA ARG A 266 32.68 -5.14 -15.05
C ARG A 266 32.35 -4.44 -16.36
N ALA A 267 32.06 -3.13 -16.29
CA ALA A 267 31.63 -2.21 -17.36
C ALA A 267 30.09 -2.17 -17.53
N ASP A 268 29.39 -1.03 -17.61
CA ASP A 268 29.76 0.39 -17.62
C ASP A 268 28.59 1.20 -17.03
N ALA A 269 28.93 2.24 -16.27
CA ALA A 269 27.98 3.25 -15.82
C ALA A 269 27.88 4.33 -16.90
N ASP A 270 26.75 4.38 -17.61
CA ASP A 270 26.39 5.51 -18.46
C ASP A 270 25.11 6.17 -17.95
N THR A 271 25.25 7.45 -17.61
CA THR A 271 24.21 8.36 -17.16
C THR A 271 23.22 8.65 -18.29
N PRO A 272 21.90 8.39 -18.14
CA PRO A 272 20.93 8.85 -19.14
C PRO A 272 20.68 10.37 -18.99
N PRO A 273 20.37 11.06 -20.11
CA PRO A 273 20.37 12.51 -20.20
C PRO A 273 19.17 13.15 -19.51
N ASP A 274 19.40 14.38 -19.04
CA ASP A 274 18.47 15.32 -18.42
C ASP A 274 17.03 15.25 -18.98
N ALA A 275 16.10 14.75 -18.17
CA ALA A 275 14.69 15.05 -18.33
C ALA A 275 14.39 16.36 -17.60
N GLN A 276 14.44 17.46 -18.35
CA GLN A 276 14.05 18.78 -17.90
C GLN A 276 12.57 18.80 -17.46
N GLY A 277 12.36 19.22 -16.21
CA GLY A 277 11.33 20.18 -15.83
C GLY A 277 9.87 19.82 -16.08
N SER A 278 9.21 19.30 -15.04
CA SER A 278 7.82 19.67 -14.76
C SER A 278 7.66 19.91 -13.26
N SER A 279 7.72 21.17 -12.84
CA SER A 279 7.17 21.58 -11.55
C SER A 279 5.64 21.48 -11.64
N LEU A 280 5.03 20.52 -10.97
CA LEU A 280 3.58 20.43 -10.84
C LEU A 280 3.23 20.51 -9.35
N SER A 281 2.41 21.51 -9.02
CA SER A 281 2.05 21.95 -7.67
C SER A 281 1.14 20.94 -6.97
N SER A 282 1.50 20.55 -5.76
CA SER A 282 0.82 19.61 -4.87
C SER A 282 -0.43 20.17 -4.16
N THR A 283 -1.26 20.96 -4.83
CA THR A 283 -2.22 21.82 -4.11
C THR A 283 -3.64 21.26 -4.05
N ASN A 284 -3.89 20.56 -2.92
CA ASN A 284 -5.03 20.73 -2.00
C ASN A 284 -6.14 19.65 -2.00
N VAL A 285 -6.13 18.84 -0.93
CA VAL A 285 -7.10 17.75 -0.61
C VAL A 285 -8.27 18.24 0.27
N LEU A 286 -8.21 19.48 0.77
CA LEU A 286 -9.31 20.14 1.47
C LEU A 286 -10.07 21.05 0.51
N HIS A 287 -11.38 20.84 0.39
CA HIS A 287 -12.22 21.70 -0.42
C HIS A 287 -12.93 22.77 0.42
N GLU A 288 -13.55 22.39 1.53
CA GLU A 288 -14.27 23.31 2.40
C GLU A 288 -14.27 22.81 3.85
N ALA A 289 -14.26 23.71 4.83
CA ALA A 289 -14.46 23.36 6.23
C ALA A 289 -15.32 24.42 6.93
N HIS A 290 -16.26 23.97 7.73
CA HIS A 290 -17.12 24.80 8.56
C HIS A 290 -17.21 24.18 9.95
N VAL A 291 -16.54 24.78 10.93
CA VAL A 291 -16.55 24.32 12.32
C VAL A 291 -16.83 25.51 13.22
N THR A 292 -17.98 25.49 13.88
CA THR A 292 -18.47 26.60 14.72
C THR A 292 -18.38 26.29 16.21
N ASP A 293 -18.40 25.01 16.58
CA ASP A 293 -18.24 24.55 17.96
C ASP A 293 -17.52 23.20 17.97
N PRO A 294 -16.25 23.13 18.41
CA PRO A 294 -15.47 21.89 18.37
C PRO A 294 -16.05 20.76 19.24
N GLN A 295 -16.99 21.04 20.14
CA GLN A 295 -17.68 20.01 20.93
C GLN A 295 -18.84 19.34 20.20
N LYS A 296 -19.27 19.86 19.04
CA LYS A 296 -20.31 19.25 18.21
C LYS A 296 -19.74 18.19 17.26
N PRO A 297 -20.53 17.14 16.94
CA PRO A 297 -20.14 16.16 15.94
C PRO A 297 -19.75 16.82 14.62
N THR A 298 -18.72 16.30 13.97
CA THR A 298 -18.21 16.83 12.70
C THR A 298 -18.38 15.81 11.58
N LEU A 299 -19.09 16.23 10.54
CA LEU A 299 -19.26 15.44 9.31
C LEU A 299 -18.01 15.57 8.44
N VAL A 300 -17.31 14.46 8.21
CA VAL A 300 -16.22 14.38 7.23
C VAL A 300 -16.80 13.84 5.94
N TYR A 301 -17.03 14.71 4.97
CA TYR A 301 -17.57 14.36 3.66
C TYR A 301 -16.43 14.16 2.66
N LEU A 302 -16.35 12.96 2.11
CA LEU A 302 -15.34 12.52 1.14
C LEU A 302 -15.98 12.52 -0.27
N GLU A 303 -15.38 13.28 -1.18
CA GLU A 303 -15.93 13.53 -2.51
C GLU A 303 -14.89 13.36 -3.61
N SER A 304 -15.36 12.95 -4.80
CA SER A 304 -14.51 12.81 -5.97
C SER A 304 -14.33 14.17 -6.64
N VAL A 305 -13.13 14.48 -7.14
CA VAL A 305 -12.91 15.75 -7.87
C VAL A 305 -13.74 15.87 -9.15
N ARG A 306 -14.19 14.76 -9.75
CA ARG A 306 -15.13 14.80 -10.89
C ARG A 306 -16.56 15.17 -10.50
N GLU A 307 -16.92 14.93 -9.24
CA GLU A 307 -18.24 15.22 -8.69
C GLU A 307 -18.27 16.55 -7.92
N LEU A 308 -17.11 17.20 -7.73
CA LEU A 308 -16.99 18.51 -7.12
C LEU A 308 -17.82 19.55 -7.89
N THR A 309 -19.04 19.75 -7.42
CA THR A 309 -19.87 20.87 -7.83
C THR A 309 -19.60 22.07 -6.92
N ALA A 310 -19.62 23.27 -7.49
CA ALA A 310 -19.65 24.52 -6.74
C ALA A 310 -20.91 24.62 -5.85
N ASP A 311 -21.97 23.90 -6.22
CA ASP A 311 -23.21 23.79 -5.49
C ASP A 311 -23.26 22.43 -4.76
N TRP A 312 -22.83 22.41 -3.49
CA TRP A 312 -22.97 21.23 -2.63
C TRP A 312 -24.32 21.33 -1.91
N PRO A 313 -25.33 20.54 -2.30
CA PRO A 313 -26.72 20.77 -1.89
C PRO A 313 -26.96 20.61 -0.38
N PHE A 314 -26.03 19.99 0.34
CA PHE A 314 -26.09 19.81 1.79
C PHE A 314 -25.47 20.96 2.58
N ARG A 315 -24.71 21.84 1.91
CA ARG A 315 -23.92 22.89 2.54
C ARG A 315 -24.78 23.82 3.39
N ASP A 316 -25.78 24.44 2.78
CA ASP A 316 -26.62 25.45 3.45
C ASP A 316 -27.41 24.80 4.58
N ALA A 317 -27.91 23.58 4.38
CA ALA A 317 -28.59 22.82 5.44
C ALA A 317 -27.66 22.51 6.63
N LEU A 318 -26.40 22.15 6.40
CA LEU A 318 -25.44 21.89 7.48
C LEU A 318 -25.08 23.17 8.23
N VAL A 319 -24.87 24.28 7.50
CA VAL A 319 -24.59 25.60 8.08
C VAL A 319 -25.78 26.11 8.90
N ASP A 320 -27.00 26.07 8.35
CA ASP A 320 -28.22 26.56 9.01
C ASP A 320 -28.54 25.76 10.28
N ASN A 321 -28.24 24.46 10.28
CA ASN A 321 -28.38 23.61 11.47
C ASN A 321 -27.18 23.71 12.44
N GLY A 322 -26.17 24.53 12.12
CA GLY A 322 -24.96 24.69 12.93
C GLY A 322 -24.20 23.39 13.14
N THR A 323 -24.18 22.53 12.11
CA THR A 323 -23.45 21.25 12.08
C THR A 323 -22.04 21.49 11.56
N ASN A 324 -21.05 20.96 12.25
CA ASN A 324 -19.68 21.03 11.78
C ASN A 324 -19.50 20.10 10.57
N TYR A 325 -18.78 20.54 9.56
CA TYR A 325 -18.37 19.67 8.46
C TYR A 325 -16.98 20.01 7.92
N VAL A 326 -16.37 19.00 7.30
CA VAL A 326 -15.15 19.09 6.52
C VAL A 326 -15.38 18.33 5.23
N ARG A 327 -15.29 19.03 4.10
CA ARG A 327 -15.44 18.51 2.74
C ARG A 327 -14.05 18.31 2.14
N ILE A 328 -13.72 17.06 1.88
CA ILE A 328 -12.43 16.59 1.40
C ILE A 328 -12.62 16.07 -0.02
N ALA A 329 -11.77 16.50 -0.93
CA ALA A 329 -11.81 16.07 -2.32
C ALA A 329 -10.56 15.29 -2.68
N ASP A 330 -10.75 14.24 -3.47
CA ASP A 330 -9.65 13.39 -3.91
C ASP A 330 -8.99 13.88 -5.22
N PRO A 331 -7.76 14.43 -5.18
CA PRO A 331 -7.08 14.99 -6.35
C PRO A 331 -6.59 13.92 -7.33
N THR A 332 -6.68 12.63 -6.98
CA THR A 332 -6.14 11.53 -7.78
C THR A 332 -6.65 11.55 -9.23
N LEU A 333 -7.88 12.01 -9.46
CA LEU A 333 -8.45 12.14 -10.81
C LEU A 333 -7.98 13.39 -11.58
N THR A 334 -7.45 14.39 -10.89
CA THR A 334 -6.82 15.57 -11.50
C THR A 334 -5.42 15.23 -11.99
N ASP A 335 -4.67 14.48 -11.18
CA ASP A 335 -3.29 14.09 -11.49
C ASP A 335 -3.22 12.90 -12.46
N HIS A 336 -4.27 12.05 -12.47
CA HIS A 336 -4.40 10.90 -13.36
C HIS A 336 -5.79 10.88 -14.03
N PRO A 337 -6.01 11.67 -15.11
CA PRO A 337 -7.31 11.80 -15.77
C PRO A 337 -7.81 10.51 -16.44
N ASP A 338 -6.93 9.53 -16.64
CA ASP A 338 -7.27 8.23 -17.20
C ASP A 338 -7.88 7.26 -16.16
N LEU A 339 -7.76 7.57 -14.86
CA LEU A 339 -8.43 6.80 -13.82
C LEU A 339 -9.93 7.06 -13.87
N THR A 340 -10.71 6.00 -13.75
CA THR A 340 -12.18 6.09 -13.68
C THR A 340 -12.61 6.71 -12.35
N PHE A 341 -11.93 6.35 -11.25
CA PHE A 341 -12.22 6.82 -9.89
C PHE A 341 -10.91 6.95 -9.08
N GLY A 342 -10.84 7.93 -8.18
CA GLY A 342 -9.65 8.19 -7.36
C GLY A 342 -9.64 7.45 -6.01
N TRP A 343 -10.80 7.01 -5.53
CA TRP A 343 -11.01 6.22 -4.30
C TRP A 343 -10.45 6.82 -3.01
N GLY A 344 -9.71 7.93 -3.00
CA GLY A 344 -9.18 8.61 -1.81
C GLY A 344 -8.22 7.77 -0.98
N ILE A 345 -7.68 6.67 -1.52
CA ILE A 345 -7.01 5.63 -0.74
C ILE A 345 -5.75 5.06 -1.42
N GLY A 346 -4.61 5.69 -1.17
CA GLY A 346 -3.30 5.15 -1.52
C GLY A 346 -2.25 6.24 -1.78
N GLY A 347 -0.97 5.86 -1.77
CA GLY A 347 0.10 6.72 -2.26
C GLY A 347 0.16 8.11 -1.61
N ARG A 348 0.56 9.13 -2.39
CA ARG A 348 0.69 10.51 -1.93
C ARG A 348 -0.67 11.19 -1.65
N HIS A 349 -1.75 10.78 -2.32
CA HIS A 349 -3.08 11.41 -2.20
C HIS A 349 -3.87 10.92 -0.98
N GLY A 350 -3.80 9.61 -0.68
CA GLY A 350 -4.32 9.04 0.56
C GLY A 350 -3.61 9.58 1.81
N ALA A 351 -2.30 9.87 1.72
CA ALA A 351 -1.57 10.53 2.81
C ALA A 351 -2.11 11.94 3.11
N GLY A 352 -2.50 12.70 2.08
CA GLY A 352 -3.14 14.01 2.26
C GLY A 352 -4.50 13.92 2.94
N THR A 353 -5.35 12.98 2.49
CA THR A 353 -6.67 12.72 3.09
C THR A 353 -6.55 12.33 4.57
N ARG A 354 -5.63 11.40 4.89
CA ARG A 354 -5.37 10.98 6.27
C ARG A 354 -4.86 12.13 7.12
N ARG A 355 -3.92 12.94 6.62
CA ARG A 355 -3.38 14.10 7.34
C ARG A 355 -4.47 15.12 7.69
N ILE A 356 -5.45 15.34 6.80
CA ILE A 356 -6.59 16.22 7.08
C ILE A 356 -7.48 15.60 8.17
N ILE A 357 -7.82 14.31 8.07
CA ILE A 357 -8.63 13.60 9.08
C ILE A 357 -7.97 13.65 10.46
N ASP A 358 -6.66 13.38 10.53
CA ASP A 358 -5.89 13.45 11.78
C ASP A 358 -5.90 14.87 12.35
N THR A 359 -5.72 15.89 11.51
CA THR A 359 -5.78 17.30 11.93
C THR A 359 -7.16 17.69 12.45
N VAL A 360 -8.23 17.22 11.80
CA VAL A 360 -9.60 17.41 12.26
C VAL A 360 -9.77 16.75 13.63
N ARG A 361 -9.33 15.50 13.77
CA ARG A 361 -9.40 14.75 15.04
C ARG A 361 -8.68 15.45 16.17
N GLU A 362 -7.47 15.97 15.93
CA GLU A 362 -6.72 16.76 16.92
C GLU A 362 -7.48 18.01 17.38
N CYS A 363 -8.21 18.67 16.47
CA CYS A 363 -8.87 19.94 16.77
C CYS A 363 -10.24 19.76 17.43
N VAL A 364 -10.99 18.70 17.08
CA VAL A 364 -12.31 18.42 17.66
C VAL A 364 -12.23 17.49 18.88
N GLY A 365 -11.06 16.89 19.14
CA GLY A 365 -10.81 16.02 20.28
C GLY A 365 -11.73 14.79 20.28
N GLU A 366 -12.37 14.56 21.42
CA GLU A 366 -13.31 13.44 21.65
C GLU A 366 -14.67 13.62 20.95
N SER A 367 -14.88 14.74 20.26
CA SER A 367 -16.13 14.95 19.52
C SER A 367 -16.28 13.90 18.41
N PRO A 368 -17.48 13.32 18.22
CA PRO A 368 -17.70 12.30 17.20
C PRO A 368 -17.40 12.83 15.79
N LEU A 369 -16.64 12.06 15.00
CA LEU A 369 -16.59 12.24 13.56
C LEU A 369 -17.61 11.34 12.90
N ILE A 370 -18.29 11.83 11.88
CA ILE A 370 -19.22 11.06 11.06
C ILE A 370 -18.63 11.05 9.65
N PHE A 371 -18.30 9.90 9.10
CA PHE A 371 -17.76 9.79 7.76
C PHE A 371 -18.88 9.63 6.74
N ALA A 372 -18.85 10.43 5.68
CA ALA A 372 -19.84 10.36 4.62
C ALA A 372 -19.21 10.45 3.24
N GLY A 373 -19.85 9.83 2.25
CA GLY A 373 -19.40 9.84 0.87
C GLY A 373 -20.38 9.13 -0.07
N THR A 374 -20.24 9.40 -1.35
CA THR A 374 -21.04 8.81 -2.45
C THR A 374 -20.15 8.05 -3.42
N GLY A 375 -20.72 7.06 -4.12
CA GLY A 375 -20.02 6.32 -5.18
C GLY A 375 -18.68 5.74 -4.68
N PRO A 376 -17.56 5.93 -5.39
CA PRO A 376 -16.25 5.42 -4.99
C PRO A 376 -15.73 6.01 -3.68
N MET A 377 -16.09 7.25 -3.36
CA MET A 377 -15.69 7.89 -2.10
C MET A 377 -16.54 7.43 -0.91
N GLY A 378 -17.68 6.80 -1.19
CA GLY A 378 -18.44 6.03 -0.21
C GLY A 378 -17.62 4.87 0.36
N TYR A 379 -16.75 4.23 -0.44
CA TYR A 379 -15.82 3.21 0.04
C TYR A 379 -14.82 3.79 1.04
N SER A 380 -14.22 4.94 0.72
CA SER A 380 -13.27 5.64 1.60
C SER A 380 -13.94 6.03 2.92
N ALA A 381 -15.19 6.51 2.87
CA ALA A 381 -15.98 6.84 4.06
C ALA A 381 -16.25 5.62 4.95
N VAL A 382 -16.60 4.47 4.34
CA VAL A 382 -16.77 3.20 5.06
C VAL A 382 -15.46 2.80 5.73
N ARG A 383 -14.34 2.81 4.99
CA ARG A 383 -13.04 2.41 5.51
C ARG A 383 -12.59 3.31 6.67
N CYS A 384 -12.65 4.63 6.50
CA CYS A 384 -12.28 5.57 7.56
C CYS A 384 -13.15 5.42 8.80
N GLY A 385 -14.46 5.24 8.62
CA GLY A 385 -15.36 5.00 9.75
C GLY A 385 -15.07 3.69 10.49
N LEU A 386 -14.72 2.62 9.78
CA LEU A 386 -14.32 1.35 10.38
C LEU A 386 -12.97 1.46 11.12
N GLU A 387 -11.96 2.09 10.51
CA GLU A 387 -10.63 2.29 11.11
C GLU A 387 -10.70 3.10 12.41
N SER A 388 -11.64 4.04 12.52
CA SER A 388 -11.76 4.95 13.67
C SER A 388 -13.02 4.71 14.52
N ASP A 389 -13.67 3.55 14.40
CA ASP A 389 -14.91 3.19 15.11
C ASP A 389 -15.95 4.33 15.16
N SER A 390 -16.14 4.99 14.01
CA SER A 390 -16.92 6.22 13.87
C SER A 390 -18.17 5.98 13.02
N PRO A 391 -19.29 6.69 13.27
CA PRO A 391 -20.50 6.57 12.44
C PRO A 391 -20.24 6.83 10.96
N ILE A 392 -20.92 6.06 10.09
CA ILE A 392 -20.80 6.14 8.64
C ILE A 392 -22.16 6.46 8.02
N LEU A 393 -22.19 7.43 7.11
CA LEU A 393 -23.35 7.83 6.32
C LEU A 393 -22.99 7.80 4.83
N VAL A 394 -23.34 6.74 4.12
CA VAL A 394 -23.01 6.59 2.70
C VAL A 394 -24.25 6.42 1.84
N HIS A 395 -24.21 6.98 0.63
CA HIS A 395 -25.26 6.85 -0.35
C HIS A 395 -24.70 6.25 -1.65
N ASN A 396 -25.24 5.09 -2.04
CA ASN A 396 -24.79 4.30 -3.17
C ASN A 396 -23.24 4.14 -3.22
N PRO A 397 -22.61 3.61 -2.16
CA PRO A 397 -21.16 3.40 -2.19
C PRO A 397 -20.80 2.33 -3.22
N ASP A 398 -19.78 2.58 -4.02
CA ASP A 398 -19.17 1.55 -4.86
C ASP A 398 -18.35 0.64 -3.93
N LEU A 399 -18.97 -0.42 -3.43
CA LEU A 399 -18.33 -1.39 -2.53
C LEU A 399 -17.50 -2.45 -3.28
N LEU A 400 -17.59 -2.46 -4.61
CA LEU A 400 -16.87 -3.40 -5.47
C LEU A 400 -15.51 -2.82 -5.87
N TRP A 401 -14.64 -2.68 -4.88
CA TRP A 401 -13.19 -2.60 -5.07
C TRP A 401 -12.69 -3.99 -5.48
N ASN A 402 -12.71 -4.30 -6.77
CA ASN A 402 -12.23 -5.54 -7.41
C ASN A 402 -12.73 -6.87 -6.74
N THR A 403 -13.44 -7.71 -7.47
CA THR A 403 -14.03 -8.99 -6.98
C THR A 403 -13.02 -10.02 -6.44
N SER A 404 -11.73 -9.70 -6.36
CA SER A 404 -10.66 -10.54 -5.80
C SER A 404 -10.28 -10.22 -4.34
N ASP A 405 -10.70 -9.10 -3.75
CA ASP A 405 -10.44 -8.81 -2.33
C ASP A 405 -11.49 -9.48 -1.42
N SER A 406 -11.50 -10.82 -1.46
CA SER A 406 -12.55 -11.63 -0.85
C SER A 406 -12.62 -11.46 0.67
N GLU A 407 -11.56 -11.08 1.38
CA GLU A 407 -11.59 -10.99 2.84
C GLU A 407 -12.16 -9.65 3.33
N SER A 408 -11.80 -8.53 2.69
CA SER A 408 -12.40 -7.21 2.91
C SER A 408 -13.86 -7.20 2.48
N VAL A 409 -14.16 -7.78 1.32
CA VAL A 409 -15.54 -7.92 0.80
C VAL A 409 -16.36 -8.86 1.68
N GLN A 410 -15.84 -10.00 2.13
CA GLN A 410 -16.55 -10.88 3.06
C GLN A 410 -16.70 -10.25 4.45
N THR A 411 -15.77 -9.42 4.92
CA THR A 411 -15.91 -8.70 6.19
C THR A 411 -16.99 -7.61 6.10
N VAL A 412 -17.01 -6.85 5.00
CA VAL A 412 -18.04 -5.84 4.69
C VAL A 412 -19.39 -6.52 4.47
N LEU A 413 -19.46 -7.64 3.76
CA LEU A 413 -20.69 -8.40 3.52
C LEU A 413 -21.18 -9.16 4.77
N ALA A 414 -20.29 -9.71 5.59
CA ALA A 414 -20.63 -10.32 6.88
C ALA A 414 -21.13 -9.28 7.88
N HIS A 415 -20.54 -8.08 7.89
CA HIS A 415 -21.07 -6.95 8.65
C HIS A 415 -22.40 -6.45 8.07
N ALA A 416 -22.53 -6.30 6.75
CA ALA A 416 -23.79 -5.90 6.10
C ALA A 416 -24.94 -6.91 6.38
N GLY A 417 -24.62 -8.21 6.43
CA GLY A 417 -25.52 -9.28 6.84
C GLY A 417 -25.95 -9.19 8.31
N ASN A 418 -25.07 -8.73 9.21
CA ASN A 418 -25.40 -8.45 10.61
C ASN A 418 -26.36 -7.25 10.79
N TYR A 419 -26.56 -6.43 9.75
CA TYR A 419 -27.40 -5.23 9.77
C TYR A 419 -28.62 -5.30 8.82
N GLY A 420 -28.92 -6.47 8.24
CA GLY A 420 -30.14 -6.72 7.46
C GLY A 420 -30.08 -6.27 5.99
N LEU A 421 -28.88 -6.05 5.44
CA LEU A 421 -28.70 -5.85 4.01
C LEU A 421 -28.58 -7.22 3.33
N SER A 422 -29.53 -7.53 2.45
CA SER A 422 -29.60 -8.78 1.68
C SER A 422 -29.12 -8.52 0.25
N ALA A 423 -28.03 -9.18 -0.17
CA ALA A 423 -27.84 -9.49 -1.58
C ALA A 423 -28.75 -10.68 -1.91
N GLU A 424 -29.72 -10.52 -2.82
CA GLU A 424 -30.59 -11.61 -3.28
C GLU A 424 -29.71 -12.70 -3.96
N HIS A 425 -29.29 -13.80 -3.31
CA HIS A 425 -29.93 -15.13 -3.06
C HIS A 425 -29.19 -16.25 -3.87
N PRO A 426 -29.12 -17.56 -3.49
CA PRO A 426 -29.03 -18.26 -2.19
C PRO A 426 -27.76 -19.15 -2.02
N GLN A 427 -27.15 -19.11 -0.82
CA GLN A 427 -26.71 -20.26 0.00
C GLN A 427 -25.66 -19.76 1.01
N VAL A 428 -26.10 -19.02 2.02
CA VAL A 428 -25.34 -18.88 3.27
C VAL A 428 -26.33 -19.06 4.41
N ALA A 429 -26.84 -20.28 4.53
CA ALA A 429 -27.48 -20.71 5.75
C ALA A 429 -26.41 -21.29 6.66
N GLN A 430 -26.40 -20.83 7.91
CA GLN A 430 -25.70 -21.37 9.08
C GLN A 430 -24.34 -20.76 9.43
N LEU A 431 -24.34 -19.56 10.04
CA LEU A 431 -23.45 -19.25 11.16
C LEU A 431 -24.20 -18.36 12.18
N SER A 432 -24.09 -18.71 13.46
CA SER A 432 -24.73 -18.02 14.59
C SER A 432 -23.87 -16.83 15.10
N PRO A 433 -24.46 -15.83 15.78
CA PRO A 433 -23.87 -14.50 15.94
C PRO A 433 -23.01 -14.34 17.21
N PRO A 434 -22.01 -13.43 17.20
CA PRO A 434 -21.59 -12.74 18.41
C PRO A 434 -21.83 -11.21 18.34
N SER A 435 -21.58 -10.57 19.47
CA SER A 435 -22.28 -9.41 20.02
C SER A 435 -21.56 -8.06 19.86
N ARG A 436 -22.11 -7.14 19.06
CA ARG A 436 -22.31 -5.69 19.35
C ARG A 436 -22.71 -4.91 18.06
N PRO A 437 -23.64 -3.93 18.13
CA PRO A 437 -24.15 -3.26 16.92
C PRO A 437 -23.44 -1.93 16.59
N VAL A 438 -22.93 -1.81 15.36
CA VAL A 438 -22.58 -0.55 14.66
C VAL A 438 -23.82 -0.08 13.87
N ARG A 439 -24.15 1.21 13.84
CA ARG A 439 -25.35 1.71 13.11
C ARG A 439 -24.96 2.19 11.71
N LEU A 440 -25.19 1.35 10.70
CA LEU A 440 -25.14 1.73 9.29
C LEU A 440 -26.49 2.34 8.88
N LEU A 441 -26.49 3.54 8.29
CA LEU A 441 -27.68 4.13 7.65
C LEU A 441 -27.44 4.16 6.14
N ALA A 442 -28.10 3.26 5.40
CA ALA A 442 -28.10 3.22 3.94
C ALA A 442 -29.54 3.42 3.44
N SER A 443 -29.75 4.26 2.43
CA SER A 443 -31.01 4.25 1.65
C SER A 443 -30.79 3.44 0.39
N ALA A 444 -31.59 2.39 0.21
CA ALA A 444 -31.69 1.63 -1.03
C ALA A 444 -32.94 2.09 -1.78
N ASN A 445 -32.79 2.40 -3.06
CA ASN A 445 -33.88 2.81 -3.94
C ASN A 445 -34.67 1.58 -4.41
N THR A 446 -35.46 0.95 -3.53
CA THR A 446 -36.46 -0.05 -3.94
C THR A 446 -37.71 0.00 -3.08
N ALA A 447 -38.85 0.24 -3.72
CA ALA A 447 -40.18 0.25 -3.12
C ALA A 447 -40.57 -1.13 -2.56
N GLY A 448 -40.88 -1.20 -1.27
CA GLY A 448 -41.46 -2.38 -0.62
C GLY A 448 -41.64 -2.18 0.89
N PRO A 449 -42.84 -2.40 1.47
CA PRO A 449 -43.10 -2.04 2.85
C PRO A 449 -42.77 -3.23 3.77
N THR A 450 -41.70 -3.15 4.57
CA THR A 450 -41.66 -3.61 5.98
C THR A 450 -40.24 -3.66 6.52
N ALA A 451 -39.80 -2.60 7.18
CA ALA A 451 -38.88 -2.68 8.32
C ALA A 451 -39.05 -1.41 9.16
N ARG A 452 -39.53 -1.55 10.41
CA ARG A 452 -39.69 -0.42 11.33
C ARG A 452 -38.33 -0.08 11.95
N THR A 453 -37.63 0.89 11.37
CA THR A 453 -36.43 1.52 11.95
C THR A 453 -36.83 2.59 12.95
N ARG A 454 -36.22 2.64 14.14
CA ARG A 454 -36.28 3.82 15.02
C ARG A 454 -35.27 4.85 14.48
N VAL A 455 -35.79 5.80 13.71
CA VAL A 455 -35.08 6.87 13.00
C VAL A 455 -34.71 8.01 13.97
N ILE A 456 -33.54 8.63 13.80
CA ILE A 456 -33.22 9.94 14.39
C ILE A 456 -34.05 10.98 13.62
N PRO A 457 -35.03 11.66 14.25
CA PRO A 457 -35.91 12.59 13.53
C PRO A 457 -35.11 13.75 12.93
N GLY A 458 -35.19 13.95 11.60
CA GLY A 458 -34.61 15.08 10.88
C GLY A 458 -33.66 14.72 9.73
N LEU A 459 -32.86 13.65 9.84
CA LEU A 459 -31.82 13.33 8.85
C LEU A 459 -32.38 12.65 7.57
N LEU A 460 -33.52 11.97 7.69
CA LEU A 460 -34.15 11.25 6.57
C LEU A 460 -34.96 12.17 5.63
N THR A 461 -35.30 13.38 6.09
CA THR A 461 -36.08 14.35 5.28
C THR A 461 -35.21 14.99 4.20
N LEU A 462 -33.93 15.26 4.49
CA LEU A 462 -32.99 15.86 3.53
C LEU A 462 -32.59 14.90 2.38
N LEU A 463 -32.59 13.59 2.63
CA LEU A 463 -32.15 12.59 1.64
C LEU A 463 -33.27 12.10 0.71
N ASN A 464 -34.55 12.28 1.07
CA ASN A 464 -35.69 11.88 0.24
C ASN A 464 -36.32 13.03 -0.56
N ASP A 465 -36.09 14.30 -0.21
CA ASP A 465 -36.78 15.45 -0.82
C ASP A 465 -36.04 16.08 -2.02
N GLY A 466 -34.96 15.45 -2.51
CA GLY A 466 -34.21 15.89 -3.69
C GLY A 466 -35.04 16.03 -4.99
N ASP A 467 -36.24 15.44 -5.02
CA ASP A 467 -37.15 15.53 -6.18
C ASP A 467 -38.40 16.39 -5.96
N ARG A 468 -38.62 17.01 -4.78
CA ARG A 468 -39.79 17.89 -4.55
C ARG A 468 -39.52 19.03 -3.57
N ILE A 469 -38.90 20.10 -4.04
CA ILE A 469 -39.05 21.41 -3.40
C ILE A 469 -40.42 21.98 -3.76
N SER A 470 -41.41 21.77 -2.89
CA SER A 470 -42.49 22.74 -2.72
C SER A 470 -43.05 22.70 -1.30
N GLN A 471 -42.70 23.75 -0.53
CA GLN A 471 -43.43 24.30 0.63
C GLN A 471 -43.76 23.34 1.79
N SER A 472 -43.04 23.45 2.91
CA SER A 472 -43.62 23.95 4.18
C SER A 472 -42.61 23.97 5.32
N ASN A 473 -42.72 25.01 6.16
CA ASN A 473 -41.97 25.23 7.38
C ASN A 473 -42.21 24.13 8.41
N SER A 474 -41.16 23.53 8.98
CA SER A 474 -41.21 23.04 10.37
C SER A 474 -39.81 23.00 10.99
N THR A 475 -39.60 23.88 11.97
CA THR A 475 -38.47 23.92 12.89
C THR A 475 -38.46 22.68 13.78
N VAL A 476 -37.35 21.95 13.89
CA VAL A 476 -37.16 20.94 14.95
C VAL A 476 -35.75 21.07 15.53
N SER A 477 -35.67 21.49 16.78
CA SER A 477 -34.45 21.60 17.60
C SER A 477 -34.40 20.48 18.63
N LEU A 478 -33.32 19.71 18.72
CA LEU A 478 -32.96 18.79 19.82
C LEU A 478 -31.43 18.56 19.74
N PHE A 479 -30.54 18.77 20.72
CA PHE A 479 -30.57 18.62 22.19
C PHE A 479 -29.72 19.69 22.89
N SER A 480 -30.07 19.96 24.14
CA SER A 480 -29.45 20.93 25.05
C SER A 480 -28.72 20.27 26.24
N ASP A 481 -27.57 20.86 26.57
CA ASP A 481 -26.90 21.01 27.88
C ASP A 481 -25.66 20.12 28.19
N PRO A 482 -24.45 20.74 28.27
CA PRO A 482 -23.18 20.09 28.60
C PRO A 482 -22.80 20.29 30.08
N LYS A 483 -22.16 19.28 30.69
CA LYS A 483 -21.34 19.50 31.89
C LYS A 483 -20.07 18.64 31.87
N SER A 484 -18.95 19.25 31.49
CA SER A 484 -17.65 18.94 32.09
C SER A 484 -16.67 20.10 31.85
N PRO A 485 -15.79 20.44 32.81
CA PRO A 485 -14.99 21.65 32.78
C PRO A 485 -13.57 21.35 32.27
N TYR A 486 -13.23 21.83 31.08
CA TYR A 486 -11.82 22.03 30.74
C TYR A 486 -11.59 23.40 30.09
N SER A 487 -10.55 24.03 30.61
CA SER A 487 -10.04 25.39 30.36
C SER A 487 -9.86 25.71 28.88
N PRO A 488 -10.04 26.97 28.46
CA PRO A 488 -9.87 27.37 27.07
C PRO A 488 -8.40 27.23 26.72
N TRP A 489 -8.08 26.21 25.93
CA TRP A 489 -6.95 26.35 25.01
C TRP A 489 -7.27 27.55 24.12
N THR A 490 -6.25 28.29 23.71
CA THR A 490 -6.34 29.19 22.55
C THR A 490 -5.66 28.47 21.40
N PRO A 491 -6.36 27.65 20.60
CA PRO A 491 -5.83 27.10 19.38
C PRO A 491 -6.05 28.11 18.26
N LYS A 492 -5.11 28.18 17.32
CA LYS A 492 -5.43 28.58 15.94
C LYS A 492 -6.67 27.83 15.49
N THR A 493 -7.59 28.49 14.78
CA THR A 493 -8.84 27.84 14.35
C THR A 493 -8.52 26.59 13.51
N LEU A 494 -9.38 25.57 13.54
CA LEU A 494 -9.20 24.38 12.68
C LEU A 494 -8.97 24.80 11.22
N VAL A 495 -9.69 25.82 10.76
CA VAL A 495 -9.55 26.40 9.42
C VAL A 495 -8.12 26.90 9.17
N GLU A 496 -7.49 27.61 10.11
CA GLU A 496 -6.11 28.06 9.99
C GLU A 496 -5.12 26.89 9.96
N ARG A 497 -5.29 25.87 10.81
CA ARG A 497 -4.42 24.68 10.81
C ARG A 497 -4.56 23.86 9.53
N LEU A 498 -5.79 23.77 9.03
CA LEU A 498 -6.10 23.12 7.77
C LEU A 498 -5.47 23.88 6.58
N GLN A 499 -5.58 25.21 6.57
CA GLN A 499 -4.93 26.07 5.57
C GLN A 499 -3.40 25.93 5.60
N GLU A 500 -2.78 25.82 6.78
CA GLU A 500 -1.32 25.62 6.92
C GLU A 500 -0.81 24.29 6.34
N ILE A 501 -1.59 23.21 6.45
CA ILE A 501 -1.18 21.90 5.95
C ILE A 501 -1.52 21.68 4.47
N THR A 502 -2.50 22.42 3.94
CA THR A 502 -2.84 22.36 2.52
C THR A 502 -2.03 23.35 1.71
N GLY A 503 -1.77 24.55 2.22
CA GLY A 503 -1.13 25.64 1.47
C GLY A 503 -2.16 26.63 0.93
#